data_AF-A0A955UAE7-F1
#
_entry.id   AF-A0A955UAE7-F1
#
_cell.length_a   1.000
_cell.length_b   1.000
_cell.length_c   1.000
_cell.angle_alpha   90.00
_cell.angle_beta   90.00
_cell.angle_gamma   90.00
#
_symmetry.space_group_name_H-M   'P 1'
#
loop_
_entity.id
_entity.type
_entity.pdbx_description
1 polymer ?
#
loop_
_entity_poly.entity_id
_entity_poly.type
_entity_poly.pdbx_seq_one_letter_code
_entity_poly.pdbx_strand_id
1 'polypeptide(L)'
;MRHSQTSTRNPAIKDWTSKYGKRTNLQFFDEAFASLQKQDIGNRGLMTVGLIGSRDVPGHTLRTAQSMLRWDLRPSFWSHVFVVAEPVTSRTSLRSLPILEIPLHPRNGIFPRPECNGINEGTLGLYENKDIDANVGLVAVSMSDEDAKKLKKRAMNWNQDRVRYNFWEMLGVWQSYLWSQGAKRNPLREGTPIAASSYIEFIFEGLGLAVTPGTSERNSAPEHLWNAACWWHKAFKEQDRQVAGMFVARDPGCAMACCDK
;
A
#
# COMPACT_ATOMS: atom_id res chain seq x y z
N MET A 1 -10.91 -19.12 9.01
CA MET A 1 -9.71 -18.26 8.83
C MET A 1 -8.72 -19.08 8.00
N ARG A 2 -8.29 -18.62 6.82
CA ARG A 2 -7.28 -19.37 6.03
C ARG A 2 -5.92 -19.16 6.69
N HIS A 3 -5.12 -20.21 6.80
CA HIS A 3 -3.75 -20.14 7.30
C HIS A 3 -2.76 -20.23 6.14
N SER A 4 -1.66 -19.46 6.19
CA SER A 4 -0.58 -19.65 5.22
C SER A 4 0.03 -21.02 5.42
N GLN A 5 0.24 -21.76 4.32
CA GLN A 5 0.94 -23.05 4.34
C GLN A 5 2.47 -22.89 4.34
N THR A 6 3.00 -21.70 4.65
CA THR A 6 4.43 -21.42 4.56
C THR A 6 4.99 -20.89 5.87
N SER A 7 6.03 -21.57 6.37
CA SER A 7 6.82 -21.15 7.53
C SER A 7 8.01 -20.25 7.15
N THR A 8 8.33 -20.14 5.87
CA THR A 8 9.44 -19.34 5.35
C THR A 8 8.96 -18.02 4.74
N ARG A 9 9.71 -16.95 4.99
CA ARG A 9 9.44 -15.65 4.37
C ARG A 9 9.75 -15.72 2.87
N ASN A 10 8.94 -15.05 2.05
CA ASN A 10 9.13 -14.97 0.61
C ASN A 10 10.54 -14.44 0.29
N PRO A 11 11.41 -15.26 -0.34
CA PRO A 11 12.77 -14.84 -0.65
C PRO A 11 12.81 -13.77 -1.76
N ALA A 12 11.73 -13.57 -2.51
CA ALA A 12 11.61 -12.52 -3.52
C ALA A 12 11.28 -11.12 -2.93
N ILE A 13 11.00 -11.04 -1.63
CA ILE A 13 10.87 -9.77 -0.90
C ILE A 13 12.24 -9.42 -0.29
N LYS A 14 12.89 -8.37 -0.80
CA LYS A 14 14.25 -7.98 -0.36
C LYS A 14 14.21 -6.80 0.60
N ASP A 15 14.98 -6.91 1.68
CA ASP A 15 15.27 -5.80 2.59
C ASP A 15 16.44 -4.97 2.05
N TRP A 16 16.17 -3.73 1.71
CA TRP A 16 17.11 -2.77 1.17
C TRP A 16 17.46 -1.66 2.16
N THR A 17 17.08 -1.82 3.43
CA THR A 17 17.25 -0.80 4.47
C THR A 17 18.69 -0.35 4.63
N SER A 18 19.65 -1.28 4.65
CA SER A 18 21.08 -0.95 4.76
C SER A 18 21.59 -0.16 3.54
N LYS A 19 21.14 -0.51 2.33
CA LYS A 19 21.58 0.10 1.07
C LYS A 19 20.98 1.51 0.84
N TYR A 20 19.75 1.76 1.29
CA TYR A 20 19.03 3.02 1.01
C TYR A 20 18.64 3.82 2.24
N GLY A 21 19.11 3.45 3.44
CA GLY A 21 18.79 4.16 4.68
C GLY A 21 19.06 5.67 4.61
N LYS A 22 20.13 6.09 3.92
CA LYS A 22 20.47 7.51 3.73
C LYS A 22 19.93 8.14 2.44
N ARG A 23 19.52 7.33 1.46
CA ARG A 23 19.07 7.76 0.12
C ARG A 23 17.63 8.28 0.13
N THR A 24 17.25 9.04 -0.89
CA THR A 24 15.87 9.56 -1.02
C THR A 24 14.90 8.44 -1.40
N ASN A 25 13.60 8.67 -1.19
CA ASN A 25 12.58 7.69 -1.57
C ASN A 25 12.50 7.49 -3.08
N LEU A 26 12.69 8.56 -3.88
CA LEU A 26 12.71 8.46 -5.34
C LEU A 26 13.87 7.60 -5.85
N GLN A 27 15.06 7.68 -5.23
CA GLN A 27 16.19 6.80 -5.54
C GLN A 27 15.90 5.34 -5.22
N PHE A 28 15.15 5.07 -4.14
CA PHE A 28 14.68 3.72 -3.85
C PHE A 28 13.73 3.21 -4.93
N PHE A 29 12.70 4.00 -5.28
CA PHE A 29 11.70 3.58 -6.27
C PHE A 29 12.31 3.36 -7.65
N ASP A 30 13.26 4.20 -8.08
CA ASP A 30 13.97 4.04 -9.36
C ASP A 30 14.64 2.68 -9.49
N GLU A 31 15.51 2.35 -8.53
CA GLU A 31 16.20 1.07 -8.53
C GLU A 31 15.24 -0.10 -8.26
N ALA A 32 14.14 0.14 -7.55
CA ALA A 32 13.12 -0.86 -7.30
C ALA A 32 12.36 -1.23 -8.59
N PHE A 33 11.91 -0.26 -9.37
CA PHE A 33 11.29 -0.51 -10.68
C PHE A 33 12.25 -1.23 -11.62
N ALA A 34 13.50 -0.78 -11.71
CA ALA A 34 14.51 -1.42 -12.56
C ALA A 34 14.79 -2.88 -12.13
N SER A 35 14.80 -3.17 -10.83
CA SER A 35 15.01 -4.52 -10.31
C SER A 35 13.82 -5.44 -10.56
N LEU A 36 12.58 -4.95 -10.48
CA LEU A 36 11.39 -5.72 -10.84
C LEU A 36 11.34 -6.00 -12.35
N GLN A 37 11.65 -5.00 -13.17
CA GLN A 37 11.71 -5.15 -14.62
C GLN A 37 12.75 -6.19 -15.06
N LYS A 38 13.92 -6.25 -14.41
CA LYS A 38 14.93 -7.29 -14.68
C LYS A 38 14.46 -8.71 -14.36
N GLN A 39 13.46 -8.85 -13.48
CA GLN A 39 12.85 -10.12 -13.13
C GLN A 39 11.63 -10.44 -14.00
N ASP A 40 11.30 -9.57 -14.97
CA ASP A 40 10.09 -9.64 -15.79
C ASP A 40 8.80 -9.63 -14.95
N ILE A 41 8.80 -8.88 -13.84
CA ILE A 41 7.66 -8.72 -12.93
C ILE A 41 7.26 -7.25 -12.87
N GLY A 42 5.95 -7.00 -12.72
CA GLY A 42 5.42 -5.68 -12.41
C GLY A 42 5.17 -4.78 -13.61
N ASN A 43 5.10 -5.32 -14.83
CA ASN A 43 4.58 -4.65 -16.03
C ASN A 43 5.12 -3.22 -16.23
N ARG A 44 6.45 -3.08 -16.13
CA ARG A 44 7.14 -1.78 -16.20
C ARG A 44 6.60 -0.79 -15.16
N GLY A 45 6.29 -1.24 -13.95
CA GLY A 45 5.71 -0.44 -12.88
C GLY A 45 4.18 -0.32 -12.91
N LEU A 46 3.50 -0.56 -14.02
CA LEU A 46 2.04 -0.40 -14.09
C LEU A 46 1.32 -1.35 -13.09
N MET A 47 0.42 -0.81 -12.28
CA MET A 47 -0.34 -1.54 -11.24
C MET A 47 0.54 -2.21 -10.16
N THR A 48 1.80 -1.83 -10.05
CA THR A 48 2.60 -2.17 -8.87
C THR A 48 2.09 -1.41 -7.65
N VAL A 49 2.20 -2.03 -6.48
CA VAL A 49 1.69 -1.52 -5.21
C VAL A 49 2.83 -0.87 -4.44
N GLY A 50 2.74 0.44 -4.24
CA GLY A 50 3.61 1.17 -3.32
C GLY A 50 3.09 1.05 -1.90
N LEU A 51 4.00 0.89 -0.93
CA LEU A 51 3.72 0.95 0.50
C LEU A 51 4.51 2.10 1.11
N ILE A 52 3.85 2.88 1.96
CA ILE A 52 4.45 4.03 2.64
C ILE A 52 4.22 3.88 4.14
N GLY A 53 5.26 4.14 4.93
CA GLY A 53 5.20 4.31 6.38
C GLY A 53 5.59 5.71 6.77
N SER A 54 4.59 6.55 7.01
CA SER A 54 4.78 7.94 7.36
C SER A 54 4.91 8.12 8.88
N ARG A 55 5.57 9.22 9.27
CA ARG A 55 5.82 9.68 10.64
C ARG A 55 4.98 10.90 11.03
N ASP A 56 4.18 11.42 10.09
CA ASP A 56 3.16 12.43 10.36
C ASP A 56 2.05 11.86 11.27
N VAL A 57 1.20 12.73 11.82
CA VAL A 57 0.12 12.31 12.73
C VAL A 57 -0.79 11.23 12.08
N PRO A 58 -1.27 11.39 10.83
CA PRO A 58 -2.05 10.33 10.18
C PRO A 58 -1.29 9.01 10.03
N GLY A 59 -0.03 9.07 9.61
CA GLY A 59 0.82 7.89 9.41
C GLY A 59 1.09 7.14 10.71
N HIS A 60 1.46 7.87 11.76
CA HIS A 60 1.68 7.31 13.09
C HIS A 60 0.42 6.63 13.62
N THR A 61 -0.74 7.29 13.54
CA THR A 61 -2.03 6.73 13.99
C THR A 61 -2.36 5.44 13.25
N LEU A 62 -2.24 5.40 11.92
CA LEU A 62 -2.57 4.21 11.12
C LEU A 62 -1.60 3.06 11.40
N ARG A 63 -0.30 3.34 11.55
CA ARG A 63 0.71 2.31 11.86
C ARG A 63 0.50 1.70 13.24
N THR A 64 0.20 2.52 14.24
CA THR A 64 -0.10 2.08 15.61
C THR A 64 -1.41 1.32 15.68
N ALA A 65 -2.46 1.76 14.95
CA ALA A 65 -3.73 1.03 14.90
C ALA A 65 -3.56 -0.40 14.35
N GLN A 66 -2.61 -0.61 13.44
CA GLN A 66 -2.32 -1.92 12.86
C GLN A 66 -1.48 -2.84 13.76
N SER A 67 -1.01 -2.39 14.94
CA SER A 67 -0.25 -3.24 15.87
C SER A 67 -0.99 -4.53 16.24
N MET A 68 -2.32 -4.48 16.33
CA MET A 68 -3.15 -5.63 16.64
C MET A 68 -3.13 -6.74 15.56
N LEU A 69 -2.64 -6.43 14.36
CA LEU A 69 -2.51 -7.38 13.26
C LEU A 69 -1.19 -8.17 13.29
N ARG A 70 -0.26 -7.76 14.16
CA ARG A 70 1.07 -8.33 14.26
C ARG A 70 1.21 -9.14 15.54
N TRP A 71 1.91 -10.26 15.43
CA TRP A 71 2.18 -11.14 16.57
C TRP A 71 3.06 -10.46 17.63
N ASP A 72 3.93 -9.53 17.22
CA ASP A 72 4.85 -8.80 18.09
C ASP A 72 4.21 -7.54 18.73
N LEU A 73 2.95 -7.24 18.38
CA LEU A 73 2.20 -6.04 18.80
C LEU A 73 2.94 -4.72 18.52
N ARG A 74 3.96 -4.74 17.66
CA ARG A 74 4.65 -3.51 17.23
C ARG A 74 3.81 -2.81 16.18
N PRO A 75 3.92 -1.48 16.04
CA PRO A 75 3.31 -0.76 14.94
C PRO A 75 3.67 -1.36 13.58
N SER A 76 2.73 -1.30 12.64
CA SER A 76 3.02 -1.66 11.24
C SER A 76 4.13 -0.76 10.69
N PHE A 77 4.88 -1.28 9.72
CA PHE A 77 5.79 -0.45 8.93
C PHE A 77 5.04 0.48 7.99
N TRP A 78 3.76 0.21 7.70
CA TRP A 78 3.01 0.82 6.60
C TRP A 78 1.79 1.56 7.13
N SER A 79 1.66 2.84 6.80
CA SER A 79 0.45 3.63 7.03
C SER A 79 -0.45 3.67 5.81
N HIS A 80 0.12 3.58 4.60
CA HIS A 80 -0.57 3.88 3.36
C HIS A 80 -0.10 3.00 2.21
N VAL A 81 -0.96 2.84 1.20
CA VAL A 81 -0.65 2.13 -0.03
C VAL A 81 -1.26 2.83 -1.24
N PHE A 82 -0.64 2.67 -2.40
CA PHE A 82 -1.11 3.22 -3.68
C PHE A 82 -0.78 2.26 -4.83
N VAL A 83 -1.39 2.47 -5.99
CA VAL A 83 -0.97 1.83 -7.24
C VAL A 83 -0.34 2.83 -8.20
N VAL A 84 0.64 2.40 -8.97
CA VAL A 84 1.22 3.19 -10.07
C VAL A 84 0.29 3.14 -11.28
N ALA A 85 -0.15 4.31 -11.76
CA ALA A 85 -1.17 4.43 -12.81
C ALA A 85 -0.61 4.34 -14.24
N GLU A 86 0.70 4.57 -14.41
CA GLU A 86 1.36 4.57 -15.72
C GLU A 86 2.65 3.74 -15.74
N PRO A 87 3.03 3.16 -16.90
CA PRO A 87 4.31 2.50 -17.05
C PRO A 87 5.51 3.45 -16.85
N VAL A 88 6.51 2.95 -16.15
CA VAL A 88 7.85 3.52 -16.03
C VAL A 88 8.65 3.18 -17.29
N THR A 89 9.11 4.23 -17.96
CA THR A 89 9.97 4.17 -19.15
C THR A 89 11.26 4.95 -18.88
N SER A 90 12.25 4.84 -19.77
CA SER A 90 13.49 5.61 -19.66
C SER A 90 13.32 7.13 -19.69
N ARG A 91 12.14 7.63 -20.14
CA ARG A 91 11.81 9.06 -20.18
C ARG A 91 10.91 9.50 -19.01
N THR A 92 10.46 8.57 -18.18
CA THR A 92 9.51 8.87 -17.11
C THR A 92 10.22 9.54 -15.94
N SER A 93 9.85 10.78 -15.63
CA SER A 93 10.27 11.41 -14.37
C SER A 93 9.51 10.77 -13.21
N LEU A 94 10.23 10.12 -12.31
CA LEU A 94 9.61 9.46 -11.15
C LEU A 94 8.89 10.44 -10.23
N ARG A 95 9.38 11.68 -10.13
CA ARG A 95 8.69 12.71 -9.33
C ARG A 95 7.26 12.94 -9.83
N SER A 96 7.05 12.93 -11.15
CA SER A 96 5.74 13.15 -11.78
C SER A 96 5.03 11.85 -12.17
N LEU A 97 5.52 10.68 -11.73
CA LEU A 97 4.91 9.40 -12.05
C LEU A 97 3.50 9.33 -11.44
N PRO A 98 2.43 9.17 -12.23
CA PRO A 98 1.07 9.14 -11.73
C PRO A 98 0.80 7.93 -10.82
N ILE A 99 0.10 8.17 -9.72
CA ILE A 99 -0.37 7.16 -8.78
C ILE A 99 -1.86 7.33 -8.52
N LEU A 100 -2.54 6.25 -8.16
CA LEU A 100 -3.91 6.24 -7.67
C LEU A 100 -3.94 5.76 -6.23
N GLU A 101 -4.68 6.48 -5.39
CA GLU A 101 -4.67 6.27 -3.96
C GLU A 101 -5.95 6.75 -3.29
N ILE A 102 -6.15 6.30 -2.04
CA ILE A 102 -7.18 6.81 -1.15
C ILE A 102 -6.49 7.28 0.14
N PRO A 103 -5.92 8.50 0.15
CA PRO A 103 -5.15 8.97 1.29
C PRO A 103 -6.09 9.35 2.44
N LEU A 104 -5.73 8.96 3.67
CA LEU A 104 -6.44 9.46 4.86
C LEU A 104 -6.33 10.97 4.92
N HIS A 105 -5.15 11.52 4.67
CA HIS A 105 -4.91 12.96 4.55
C HIS A 105 -4.19 13.26 3.23
N PRO A 106 -4.84 13.94 2.26
CA PRO A 106 -4.27 14.18 0.94
C PRO A 106 -3.10 15.17 1.00
N ARG A 107 -1.99 14.82 0.36
CA ARG A 107 -0.78 15.67 0.35
C ARG A 107 -0.69 16.63 -0.83
N ASN A 108 -1.50 16.41 -1.85
CA ASN A 108 -1.65 17.33 -2.98
C ASN A 108 -2.52 18.55 -2.64
N GLY A 109 -3.04 18.66 -1.40
CA GLY A 109 -3.93 19.73 -0.97
C GLY A 109 -5.36 19.65 -1.54
N ILE A 110 -5.67 18.59 -2.29
CA ILE A 110 -6.99 18.38 -2.89
C ILE A 110 -7.73 17.37 -2.04
N PHE A 111 -8.84 17.81 -1.43
CA PHE A 111 -9.68 16.89 -0.66
C PHE A 111 -10.33 15.86 -1.60
N PRO A 112 -10.35 14.57 -1.24
CA PRO A 112 -10.98 13.56 -2.08
C PRO A 112 -12.47 13.87 -2.28
N ARG A 113 -12.98 13.53 -3.45
CA ARG A 113 -14.36 13.84 -3.85
C ARG A 113 -15.30 12.66 -3.55
N PRO A 114 -16.48 12.88 -2.95
CA PRO A 114 -17.46 11.82 -2.71
C PRO A 114 -17.91 11.10 -3.99
N GLU A 115 -17.94 11.81 -5.12
CA GLU A 115 -18.35 11.31 -6.44
C GLU A 115 -17.33 10.29 -6.99
N CYS A 116 -16.07 10.44 -6.60
CA CYS A 116 -14.95 9.56 -6.93
C CYS A 116 -14.71 8.49 -5.85
N ASN A 117 -15.65 8.33 -4.90
CA ASN A 117 -15.54 7.39 -3.79
C ASN A 117 -14.22 7.59 -3.01
N GLY A 118 -13.74 8.83 -2.87
CA GLY A 118 -12.51 9.12 -2.14
C GLY A 118 -11.19 8.78 -2.87
N ILE A 119 -11.24 8.32 -4.11
CA ILE A 119 -10.02 8.13 -4.91
C ILE A 119 -9.43 9.48 -5.29
N ASN A 120 -8.12 9.54 -5.18
CA ASN A 120 -7.31 10.70 -5.48
C ASN A 120 -6.23 10.33 -6.50
N GLU A 121 -6.03 11.23 -7.47
CA GLU A 121 -4.90 11.16 -8.40
C GLU A 121 -3.74 11.95 -7.81
N GLY A 122 -2.58 11.29 -7.71
CA GLY A 122 -1.37 11.85 -7.13
C GLY A 122 -0.17 11.60 -8.02
N THR A 123 0.99 12.05 -7.54
CA THR A 123 2.28 11.70 -8.14
C THR A 123 3.18 11.08 -7.09
N LEU A 124 4.05 10.16 -7.49
CA LEU A 124 5.01 9.52 -6.58
C LEU A 124 5.90 10.54 -5.83
N GLY A 125 6.13 11.73 -6.41
CA GLY A 125 6.84 12.83 -5.75
C GLY A 125 6.22 13.30 -4.42
N LEU A 126 4.93 13.05 -4.16
CA LEU A 126 4.28 13.37 -2.88
C LEU A 126 4.88 12.60 -1.69
N TYR A 127 5.60 11.51 -1.97
CA TYR A 127 6.23 10.62 -0.99
C TYR A 127 7.76 10.67 -1.02
N GLU A 128 8.34 11.75 -1.55
CA GLU A 128 9.80 11.84 -1.69
C GLU A 128 10.55 12.07 -0.37
N ASN A 129 9.88 12.70 0.60
CA ASN A 129 10.49 13.17 1.83
C ASN A 129 10.70 12.00 2.78
N LYS A 130 11.91 11.42 2.78
CA LYS A 130 12.29 10.28 3.62
C LYS A 130 12.21 10.54 5.12
N ASP A 131 12.16 11.80 5.57
CA ASP A 131 12.12 12.11 7.00
C ASP A 131 10.67 12.05 7.53
N ILE A 132 9.71 12.33 6.65
CA ILE A 132 8.26 12.13 6.89
C ILE A 132 7.86 10.71 6.48
N ASP A 133 8.16 10.28 5.26
CA ASP A 133 7.89 8.94 4.72
C ASP A 133 9.10 8.03 4.93
N ALA A 134 9.33 7.72 6.19
CA ALA A 134 10.52 6.99 6.62
C ALA A 134 10.59 5.58 6.04
N ASN A 135 9.47 4.88 5.95
CA ASN A 135 9.44 3.55 5.37
C ASN A 135 8.83 3.61 3.97
N VAL A 136 9.45 2.90 3.03
CA VAL A 136 8.94 2.76 1.66
C VAL A 136 9.07 1.32 1.19
N GLY A 137 8.10 0.86 0.42
CA GLY A 137 8.06 -0.46 -0.17
C GLY A 137 7.47 -0.41 -1.57
N LEU A 138 7.89 -1.35 -2.41
CA LEU A 138 7.31 -1.58 -3.72
C LEU A 138 7.12 -3.08 -3.90
N VAL A 139 5.88 -3.49 -4.18
CA VAL A 139 5.50 -4.89 -4.38
C VAL A 139 4.81 -5.03 -5.73
N ALA A 140 5.12 -6.10 -6.44
CA ALA A 140 4.54 -6.42 -7.72
C ALA A 140 4.10 -7.88 -7.77
N VAL A 141 3.01 -8.11 -8.49
CA VAL A 141 2.52 -9.44 -8.86
C VAL A 141 2.77 -9.64 -10.34
N SER A 142 3.26 -10.81 -10.75
CA SER A 142 3.46 -11.13 -12.17
C SER A 142 2.11 -11.18 -12.89
N MET A 143 1.97 -10.46 -13.99
CA MET A 143 0.77 -10.48 -14.81
C MET A 143 1.04 -10.12 -16.26
N SER A 144 0.11 -10.46 -17.14
CA SER A 144 0.17 -10.04 -18.54
C SER A 144 -0.10 -8.54 -18.67
N ASP A 145 0.30 -7.96 -19.80
CA ASP A 145 0.00 -6.55 -20.10
C ASP A 145 -1.52 -6.32 -20.23
N GLU A 146 -2.28 -7.33 -20.66
CA GLU A 146 -3.74 -7.33 -20.72
C GLU A 146 -4.36 -7.27 -19.33
N ASP A 147 -3.86 -8.07 -18.39
CA ASP A 147 -4.30 -8.08 -17.00
C ASP A 147 -4.02 -6.72 -16.35
N ALA A 148 -2.83 -6.15 -16.55
CA ALA A 148 -2.47 -4.84 -16.01
C ALA A 148 -3.38 -3.73 -16.56
N LYS A 149 -3.74 -3.76 -17.85
CA LYS A 149 -4.72 -2.83 -18.45
C LYS A 149 -6.12 -3.02 -17.86
N LYS A 150 -6.55 -4.26 -17.61
CA LYS A 150 -7.84 -4.58 -16.98
C LYS A 150 -7.90 -4.02 -15.55
N LEU A 151 -6.82 -4.21 -14.79
CA LEU A 151 -6.68 -3.63 -13.44
C LEU A 151 -6.72 -2.12 -13.47
N LYS A 152 -5.98 -1.45 -14.38
CA LYS A 152 -6.01 0.01 -14.54
C LYS A 152 -7.43 0.51 -14.85
N LYS A 153 -8.15 -0.15 -15.77
CA LYS A 153 -9.53 0.19 -16.09
C LYS A 153 -10.45 0.06 -14.87
N ARG A 154 -10.27 -0.98 -14.05
CA ARG A 154 -11.02 -1.18 -12.81
C ARG A 154 -10.67 -0.13 -11.75
N ALA A 155 -9.39 0.22 -11.60
CA ALA A 155 -8.93 1.26 -10.69
C ALA A 155 -9.58 2.63 -10.97
N MET A 156 -9.86 2.92 -12.24
CA MET A 156 -10.57 4.12 -12.69
C MET A 156 -12.10 3.97 -12.72
N ASN A 157 -12.66 2.79 -12.43
CA ASN A 157 -14.11 2.55 -12.39
C ASN A 157 -14.62 2.45 -10.95
N TRP A 158 -14.46 3.54 -10.22
CA TRP A 158 -14.52 3.61 -8.75
C TRP A 158 -15.89 3.45 -8.10
N ASN A 159 -16.96 3.56 -8.89
CA ASN A 159 -18.32 3.31 -8.42
C ASN A 159 -18.74 1.85 -8.66
N GLN A 160 -17.92 1.04 -9.32
CA GLN A 160 -18.13 -0.38 -9.39
C GLN A 160 -18.05 -0.99 -7.99
N ASP A 161 -19.03 -1.81 -7.63
CA ASP A 161 -19.09 -2.49 -6.32
C ASP A 161 -19.08 -1.53 -5.11
N ARG A 162 -19.52 -0.28 -5.26
CA ARG A 162 -19.51 0.74 -4.17
C ARG A 162 -20.25 0.29 -2.91
N VAL A 163 -21.25 -0.58 -3.03
CA VAL A 163 -21.95 -1.19 -1.88
C VAL A 163 -21.00 -2.02 -1.01
N ARG A 164 -20.06 -2.74 -1.63
CA ARG A 164 -19.04 -3.53 -0.94
C ARG A 164 -17.81 -2.69 -0.57
N TYR A 165 -17.44 -1.76 -1.44
CA TYR A 165 -16.27 -0.90 -1.33
C TYR A 165 -16.67 0.58 -1.20
N ASN A 166 -17.29 0.91 -0.07
CA ASN A 166 -17.62 2.30 0.27
C ASN A 166 -16.41 2.99 0.92
N PHE A 167 -15.39 3.29 0.12
CA PHE A 167 -14.16 3.89 0.63
C PHE A 167 -14.39 5.26 1.27
N TRP A 168 -15.40 6.01 0.80
CA TRP A 168 -15.78 7.28 1.39
C TRP A 168 -16.23 7.15 2.85
N GLU A 169 -17.07 6.16 3.14
CA GLU A 169 -17.50 5.85 4.50
C GLU A 169 -16.31 5.40 5.36
N MET A 170 -15.46 4.52 4.82
CA MET A 170 -14.24 4.07 5.50
C MET A 170 -13.34 5.27 5.86
N LEU A 171 -13.12 6.19 4.92
CA LEU A 171 -12.36 7.42 5.16
C LEU A 171 -12.98 8.26 6.28
N GLY A 172 -14.30 8.42 6.31
CA GLY A 172 -15.00 9.15 7.37
C GLY A 172 -14.78 8.54 8.76
N VAL A 173 -14.85 7.22 8.88
CA VAL A 173 -14.59 6.51 10.14
C VAL A 173 -13.14 6.71 10.59
N TRP A 174 -12.18 6.55 9.69
CA TRP A 174 -10.76 6.73 9.99
C TRP A 174 -10.37 8.18 10.31
N GLN A 175 -10.98 9.15 9.62
CA GLN A 175 -10.84 10.56 9.95
C GLN A 175 -11.34 10.82 11.37
N SER A 176 -12.51 10.27 11.71
CA SER A 176 -13.05 10.44 13.05
C SER A 176 -12.17 9.79 14.13
N TYR A 177 -11.58 8.62 13.84
CA TYR A 177 -10.62 7.99 14.75
C TYR A 177 -9.36 8.84 14.93
N LEU A 178 -8.78 9.35 13.83
CA LEU A 178 -7.60 10.21 13.82
C LEU A 178 -7.78 11.43 14.74
N TRP A 179 -8.89 12.14 14.62
CA TRP A 179 -9.14 13.36 15.39
C TRP A 179 -9.64 13.11 16.81
N SER A 180 -10.02 11.89 17.15
CA SER A 180 -10.55 11.55 18.49
C SER A 180 -9.47 11.39 19.57
N GLN A 181 -8.18 11.47 19.22
CA GLN A 181 -7.05 11.31 20.14
C GLN A 181 -7.16 10.07 21.06
N GLY A 182 -7.69 8.96 20.53
CA GLY A 182 -7.85 7.70 21.28
C GLY A 182 -9.16 7.58 22.05
N ALA A 183 -10.05 8.57 22.00
CA ALA A 183 -11.40 8.47 22.59
C ALA A 183 -12.29 7.46 21.84
N LYS A 184 -12.04 7.23 20.54
CA LYS A 184 -12.71 6.18 19.78
C LYS A 184 -11.94 4.87 19.81
N ARG A 185 -12.68 3.77 19.70
CA ARG A 185 -12.11 2.44 19.51
C ARG A 185 -11.41 2.36 18.15
N ASN A 186 -10.39 1.50 18.06
CA ASN A 186 -9.65 1.27 16.83
C ASN A 186 -10.59 0.69 15.74
N PRO A 187 -10.76 1.35 14.57
CA PRO A 187 -11.68 0.91 13.52
C PRO A 187 -11.40 -0.52 13.00
N LEU A 188 -10.13 -0.95 12.97
CA LEU A 188 -9.79 -2.34 12.58
C LEU A 188 -10.39 -3.37 13.54
N ARG A 189 -10.48 -3.02 14.83
CA ARG A 189 -11.11 -3.88 15.84
C ARG A 189 -12.62 -3.95 15.67
N GLU A 190 -13.21 -2.93 15.07
CA GLU A 190 -14.66 -2.84 14.78
C GLU A 190 -15.03 -3.37 13.39
N GLY A 191 -14.07 -3.93 12.64
CA GLY A 191 -14.35 -4.50 11.33
C GLY A 191 -14.32 -3.47 10.19
N THR A 192 -13.79 -2.26 10.42
CA THR A 192 -13.66 -1.23 9.40
C THR A 192 -12.25 -1.23 8.81
N PRO A 193 -12.10 -1.50 7.50
CA PRO A 193 -10.78 -1.61 6.87
C PRO A 193 -10.18 -0.24 6.58
N ILE A 194 -8.87 -0.19 6.34
CA ILE A 194 -8.18 1.01 5.86
C ILE A 194 -8.47 1.17 4.36
N ALA A 195 -9.07 2.32 3.99
CA ALA A 195 -9.58 2.58 2.65
C ALA A 195 -8.51 2.38 1.54
N ALA A 196 -7.29 2.85 1.76
CA ALA A 196 -6.17 2.65 0.84
C ALA A 196 -5.91 1.16 0.54
N SER A 197 -5.96 0.30 1.56
CA SER A 197 -5.73 -1.14 1.40
C SER A 197 -6.92 -1.84 0.74
N SER A 198 -8.14 -1.48 1.13
CA SER A 198 -9.36 -1.98 0.49
C SER A 198 -9.43 -1.57 -0.99
N TYR A 199 -8.85 -0.44 -1.37
CA TYR A 199 -8.74 -0.05 -2.77
C TYR A 199 -7.84 -1.00 -3.58
N ILE A 200 -6.73 -1.45 -3.01
CA ILE A 200 -5.87 -2.46 -3.64
C ILE A 200 -6.64 -3.78 -3.80
N GLU A 201 -7.36 -4.22 -2.77
CA GLU A 201 -8.22 -5.41 -2.88
C GLU A 201 -9.25 -5.25 -4.00
N PHE A 202 -9.99 -4.15 -4.01
CA PHE A 202 -10.97 -3.86 -5.04
C PHE A 202 -10.35 -3.97 -6.44
N ILE A 203 -9.17 -3.39 -6.67
CA ILE A 203 -8.49 -3.47 -7.98
C ILE A 203 -8.20 -4.93 -8.32
N PHE A 204 -7.46 -5.64 -7.45
CA PHE A 204 -6.94 -6.97 -7.75
C PHE A 204 -8.02 -8.08 -7.77
N GLU A 205 -9.17 -7.85 -7.13
CA GLU A 205 -10.36 -8.69 -7.31
C GLU A 205 -10.83 -8.74 -8.78
N GLY A 206 -10.48 -7.75 -9.60
CA GLY A 206 -10.71 -7.78 -11.05
C GLY A 206 -10.02 -8.94 -11.78
N LEU A 207 -9.02 -9.58 -11.16
CA LEU A 207 -8.36 -10.79 -11.63
C LEU A 207 -8.73 -12.03 -10.80
N GLY A 208 -9.67 -11.92 -9.87
CA GLY A 208 -9.97 -13.00 -8.91
C GLY A 208 -8.84 -13.25 -7.90
N LEU A 209 -7.89 -12.31 -7.78
CA LEU A 209 -6.71 -12.46 -6.93
C LEU A 209 -7.00 -11.93 -5.52
N ALA A 210 -6.92 -12.81 -4.53
CA ALA A 210 -7.00 -12.43 -3.12
C ALA A 210 -5.63 -11.91 -2.65
N VAL A 211 -5.48 -10.59 -2.57
CA VAL A 211 -4.24 -9.93 -2.10
C VAL A 211 -4.14 -9.82 -0.57
N THR A 212 -5.16 -10.30 0.16
CA THR A 212 -5.24 -10.36 1.63
C THR A 212 -5.85 -11.70 2.10
N PRO A 213 -5.33 -12.86 1.67
CA PRO A 213 -6.00 -14.16 1.81
C PRO A 213 -6.22 -14.66 3.26
N GLY A 214 -5.63 -14.01 4.26
CA GLY A 214 -5.76 -14.33 5.68
C GLY A 214 -6.80 -13.48 6.44
N THR A 215 -7.36 -12.44 5.83
CA THR A 215 -8.30 -11.54 6.50
C THR A 215 -9.73 -12.04 6.41
N SER A 216 -10.57 -11.71 7.40
CA SER A 216 -12.02 -11.79 7.19
C SER A 216 -12.42 -10.82 6.08
N GLU A 217 -13.44 -11.16 5.29
CA GLU A 217 -14.08 -10.21 4.40
C GLU A 217 -14.39 -8.94 5.22
N ARG A 218 -13.91 -7.78 4.76
CA ARG A 218 -14.02 -6.44 5.39
C ARG A 218 -12.92 -5.98 6.35
N ASN A 219 -11.82 -6.71 6.56
CA ASN A 219 -10.70 -6.22 7.41
C ASN A 219 -9.36 -6.10 6.66
N SER A 220 -9.30 -5.23 5.64
CA SER A 220 -8.07 -4.90 4.91
C SER A 220 -7.24 -3.82 5.60
N ALA A 221 -5.92 -3.96 5.56
CA ALA A 221 -4.96 -2.98 6.04
C ALA A 221 -3.62 -3.12 5.28
N PRO A 222 -2.80 -2.06 5.17
CA PRO A 222 -1.46 -2.15 4.58
C PRO A 222 -0.61 -3.31 5.13
N GLU A 223 -0.69 -3.59 6.44
CA GLU A 223 -0.03 -4.74 7.06
C GLU A 223 -0.51 -6.09 6.52
N HIS A 224 -1.79 -6.22 6.15
CA HIS A 224 -2.32 -7.43 5.54
C HIS A 224 -1.77 -7.66 4.13
N LEU A 225 -1.71 -6.61 3.30
CA LEU A 225 -1.10 -6.68 1.97
C LEU A 225 0.38 -7.06 2.07
N TRP A 226 1.09 -6.46 3.02
CA TRP A 226 2.48 -6.79 3.29
C TRP A 226 2.68 -8.25 3.73
N ASN A 227 1.85 -8.72 4.66
CA ASN A 227 1.88 -10.09 5.13
C ASN A 227 1.51 -11.08 4.02
N ALA A 228 0.61 -10.73 3.11
CA ALA A 228 0.31 -11.54 1.93
C ALA A 228 1.55 -11.69 1.04
N ALA A 229 2.23 -10.59 0.72
CA ALA A 229 3.45 -10.60 -0.09
C ALA A 229 4.59 -11.40 0.57
N CYS A 230 4.73 -11.30 1.90
CA CYS A 230 5.77 -11.98 2.66
C CYS A 230 5.49 -13.47 2.89
N TRP A 231 4.25 -13.84 3.23
CA TRP A 231 3.97 -15.18 3.80
C TRP A 231 3.03 -16.01 2.95
N TRP A 232 2.30 -15.41 2.01
CA TRP A 232 1.31 -16.11 1.17
C TRP A 232 1.78 -16.30 -0.27
N HIS A 233 3.05 -16.08 -0.55
CA HIS A 233 3.64 -16.22 -1.88
C HIS A 233 3.43 -17.59 -2.55
N LYS A 234 3.22 -18.68 -1.80
CA LYS A 234 2.82 -19.98 -2.36
C LYS A 234 1.38 -19.98 -2.91
N ALA A 235 0.44 -19.30 -2.25
CA ALA A 235 -0.93 -19.16 -2.73
C ALA A 235 -0.99 -18.34 -4.04
N PHE A 236 -0.12 -17.35 -4.20
CA PHE A 236 0.03 -16.66 -5.49
C PHE A 236 0.53 -17.64 -6.57
N LYS A 237 1.52 -18.49 -6.25
CA LYS A 237 2.03 -19.51 -7.19
C LYS A 237 0.98 -20.54 -7.60
N GLU A 238 0.07 -20.93 -6.70
CA GLU A 238 -1.06 -21.81 -7.03
C GLU A 238 -2.01 -21.19 -8.07
N GLN A 239 -2.01 -19.86 -8.19
CA GLN A 239 -2.76 -19.12 -9.21
C GLN A 239 -1.90 -18.73 -10.41
N ASP A 240 -0.73 -19.36 -10.58
CA ASP A 240 0.28 -19.06 -11.60
C ASP A 240 0.78 -17.60 -11.56
N ARG A 241 0.90 -17.05 -10.35
CA ARG A 241 1.40 -15.70 -10.10
C ARG A 241 2.62 -15.74 -9.18
N GLN A 242 3.56 -14.84 -9.43
CA GLN A 242 4.70 -14.59 -8.56
C GLN A 242 4.52 -13.23 -7.88
N VAL A 243 4.96 -13.12 -6.63
CA VAL A 243 4.99 -11.85 -5.91
C VAL A 243 6.42 -11.55 -5.49
N ALA A 244 6.90 -10.37 -5.87
CA ALA A 244 8.25 -9.90 -5.61
C ALA A 244 8.23 -8.43 -5.19
N GLY A 245 9.27 -7.97 -4.52
CA GLY A 245 9.29 -6.61 -4.02
C GLY A 245 10.49 -6.28 -3.17
N MET A 246 10.60 -5.00 -2.86
CA MET A 246 11.71 -4.44 -2.10
C MET A 246 11.17 -3.44 -1.10
N PHE A 247 11.87 -3.27 0.02
CA PHE A 247 11.47 -2.30 1.02
C PHE A 247 12.65 -1.71 1.79
N VAL A 248 12.41 -0.56 2.39
CA VAL A 248 13.32 0.17 3.26
C VAL A 248 12.53 0.56 4.51
N ALA A 249 12.98 0.11 5.68
CA ALA A 249 12.38 0.43 6.97
C ALA A 249 13.33 1.33 7.78
N ARG A 250 13.28 2.64 7.58
CA ARG A 250 14.13 3.61 8.33
C ARG A 250 13.61 3.87 9.73
N ASP A 251 12.30 3.73 9.93
CA ASP A 251 11.64 3.90 11.21
C ASP A 251 10.75 2.68 11.50
N PRO A 252 11.34 1.55 11.91
CA PRO A 252 10.55 0.38 12.30
C PRO A 252 9.76 0.61 13.60
N GLY A 253 10.14 1.61 14.40
CA GLY A 253 9.56 1.90 15.72
C GLY A 253 8.31 2.79 15.69
N CYS A 254 7.98 3.39 14.55
CA CYS A 254 6.87 4.35 14.43
C CYS A 254 7.08 5.62 15.26
N ALA A 255 8.29 6.18 15.23
CA ALA A 255 8.56 7.45 15.86
C ALA A 255 7.79 8.57 15.16
N MET A 256 6.99 9.32 15.90
CA MET A 256 6.35 10.53 15.37
C MET A 256 7.43 11.54 14.97
N ALA A 257 7.25 12.22 13.85
CA ALA A 257 8.04 13.40 13.55
C ALA A 257 7.57 14.52 14.48
N CYS A 258 8.39 14.93 15.45
CA CYS A 258 8.11 16.12 16.23
C CYS A 258 8.06 17.34 15.30
N CYS A 259 7.15 18.26 15.58
CA CYS A 259 7.16 19.60 14.99
C CYS A 259 8.35 20.40 15.57
N ASP A 260 9.58 19.96 15.34
CA ASP A 260 10.76 20.76 15.64
C ASP A 260 11.13 21.55 14.38
N LYS A 261 10.43 22.68 14.19
CA LYS A 261 10.95 23.96 13.68
C LYS A 261 10.04 25.10 14.13
#